data_AF-A0A0S8EJM0-F1
#
_entry.id   AF-A0A0S8EJM0-F1
#
_cell.length_a   1.000
_cell.length_b   1.000
_cell.length_c   1.000
_cell.angle_alpha   90.00
_cell.angle_beta   90.00
_cell.angle_gamma   90.00
#
_symmetry.space_group_name_H-M   'P 1'
#
loop_
_entity.id
_entity.type
_entity.pdbx_description
1 polymer ?
#
loop_
_entity_poly.entity_id
_entity_poly.type
_entity_poly.pdbx_seq_one_letter_code
_entity_poly.pdbx_strand_id
1 'polypeptide(L)'
;EFLGDIQHKGVDLYLHQQNIDTSTPSGKAMFQMVGVFAEFERAMIQERVKAGLARARKEGKTLGRPKVSPEVEAKIRDARKQGHGMLKISRTLGVGVSTVQRVLAA
;
A
#
# COMPACT_ATOMS: atom_id res chain seq x y z
N GLU A 1 8.55 1.30 -20.55
CA GLU A 1 9.97 0.91 -20.34
C GLU A 1 10.27 -0.45 -20.98
N PHE A 2 9.66 -1.56 -20.56
CA PHE A 2 9.93 -2.93 -21.05
C PHE A 2 10.13 -3.11 -22.58
N LEU A 3 9.16 -2.69 -23.42
CA LEU A 3 9.28 -2.86 -24.88
C LEU A 3 10.48 -2.11 -25.46
N GLY A 4 10.77 -0.91 -24.92
CA GLY A 4 11.94 -0.13 -25.32
C GLY A 4 13.25 -0.83 -24.95
N ASP A 5 13.30 -1.45 -23.77
CA ASP A 5 14.48 -2.13 -23.26
C ASP A 5 14.85 -3.37 -24.10
N ILE A 6 13.85 -4.15 -24.55
CA ILE A 6 14.10 -5.32 -25.40
C ILE A 6 14.44 -4.90 -26.83
N GLN A 7 13.81 -3.84 -27.34
CA GLN A 7 14.12 -3.30 -28.67
C GLN A 7 15.53 -2.69 -28.74
N HIS A 8 16.01 -2.06 -27.66
CA HIS A 8 17.39 -1.60 -27.55
C HIS A 8 18.40 -2.77 -27.65
N LYS A 9 17.99 -3.98 -27.27
CA LYS A 9 18.80 -5.20 -27.40
C LYS A 9 18.61 -5.93 -28.74
N GLY A 10 17.83 -5.36 -29.67
CA GLY A 10 17.53 -5.97 -30.96
C GLY A 10 16.58 -7.17 -30.87
N VAL A 11 15.73 -7.22 -29.85
CA VAL A 11 14.78 -8.31 -29.61
C VAL A 11 13.35 -7.81 -29.73
N ASP A 12 12.51 -8.60 -30.41
CA ASP A 12 11.06 -8.39 -30.51
C ASP A 12 10.26 -9.45 -29.74
N LEU A 13 8.99 -9.16 -29.51
CA LEU A 13 8.04 -9.98 -28.79
C LEU A 13 6.99 -10.55 -29.75
N TYR A 14 6.81 -11.87 -29.69
CA TYR A 14 5.69 -12.55 -30.32
C TYR A 14 4.77 -13.16 -29.26
N LEU A 15 3.53 -12.70 -29.22
CA LEU A 15 2.47 -13.18 -28.35
C LEU A 15 1.60 -14.17 -29.12
N HIS A 16 1.84 -15.47 -28.92
CA HIS A 16 1.18 -16.53 -29.70
C HIS A 16 -0.35 -16.53 -29.57
N GLN A 17 -0.89 -16.36 -28.36
CA GLN A 17 -2.33 -16.43 -28.13
C GLN A 17 -3.10 -15.25 -28.74
N GLN A 18 -2.52 -14.05 -28.65
CA GLN A 18 -3.12 -12.82 -29.18
C GLN A 18 -2.73 -12.58 -30.65
N ASN A 19 -1.83 -13.41 -31.18
CA ASN A 19 -1.22 -13.27 -32.50
C ASN A 19 -0.64 -11.86 -32.74
N ILE A 20 0.09 -11.33 -31.76
CA ILE A 20 0.71 -10.00 -31.83
C ILE A 20 2.22 -10.19 -32.04
N ASP A 21 2.73 -9.57 -33.10
CA ASP A 21 4.15 -9.55 -33.43
C ASP A 21 4.70 -8.11 -33.40
N THR A 22 5.53 -7.79 -32.40
CA THR A 22 6.06 -6.43 -32.25
C THR A 22 7.17 -6.08 -33.25
N SER A 23 7.65 -7.04 -34.05
CA SER A 23 8.57 -6.75 -35.16
C SER A 23 7.87 -5.98 -36.29
N THR A 24 6.53 -6.06 -36.36
CA THR A 24 5.72 -5.33 -37.32
C THR A 24 5.28 -3.97 -36.74
N PRO A 25 5.19 -2.90 -37.57
CA PRO A 25 4.69 -1.60 -37.10
C PRO A 25 3.29 -1.67 -36.49
N SER A 26 2.40 -2.50 -37.05
CA SER A 26 1.04 -2.72 -36.56
C SER A 26 1.01 -3.44 -35.21
N GLY A 27 1.78 -4.52 -35.03
CA GLY A 27 1.85 -5.23 -33.76
C GLY A 27 2.51 -4.41 -32.65
N LYS A 28 3.50 -3.59 -32.98
CA LYS A 28 4.09 -2.60 -32.05
C LYS A 28 3.04 -1.59 -31.57
N ALA A 29 2.26 -1.01 -32.48
CA ALA A 29 1.19 -0.07 -32.13
C ALA A 29 0.10 -0.75 -31.27
N MET A 30 -0.29 -1.98 -31.61
CA MET A 30 -1.28 -2.75 -30.85
C MET A 30 -0.78 -3.05 -29.42
N PHE A 31 0.48 -3.46 -29.27
CA PHE A 31 1.07 -3.71 -27.95
C PHE A 31 1.10 -2.43 -27.09
N GLN A 32 1.45 -1.28 -27.68
CA GLN A 32 1.39 0.00 -26.98
C GLN A 32 -0.02 0.36 -26.54
N MET A 33 -1.02 0.13 -27.41
CA MET A 33 -2.43 0.36 -27.09
C MET A 33 -2.90 -0.50 -25.92
N VAL A 34 -2.49 -1.77 -25.86
CA VAL A 34 -2.76 -2.64 -24.70
C VAL A 34 -2.17 -2.06 -23.41
N GLY A 35 -0.96 -1.46 -23.49
CA GLY A 35 -0.37 -0.73 -22.37
C GLY A 35 -1.24 0.44 -21.88
N VAL A 36 -1.78 1.24 -22.81
CA VAL A 36 -2.71 2.34 -22.49
C VAL A 36 -3.97 1.82 -21.79
N PHE A 37 -4.55 0.72 -22.28
CA PHE A 37 -5.71 0.11 -21.62
C PHE A 37 -5.38 -0.41 -20.22
N ALA A 38 -4.23 -1.05 -20.03
CA ALA A 38 -3.81 -1.53 -18.71
C ALA A 38 -3.65 -0.37 -17.70
N GLU A 39 -3.12 0.78 -18.13
CA GLU A 39 -3.04 1.98 -17.29
C GLU A 39 -4.43 2.55 -16.96
N PHE A 40 -5.32 2.61 -17.96
CA PHE A 40 -6.70 3.06 -17.77
C PHE A 40 -7.46 2.19 -16.77
N GLU A 41 -7.40 0.86 -16.92
CA GLU A 41 -8.05 -0.08 -16.01
C GLU A 41 -7.51 0.05 -14.58
N ARG A 42 -6.18 0.19 -14.43
CA ARG A 42 -5.56 0.43 -13.13
C ARG A 42 -6.06 1.72 -12.49
N ALA A 43 -6.18 2.80 -13.26
CA ALA A 43 -6.70 4.08 -12.77
C ALA A 43 -8.16 3.95 -12.30
N MET A 44 -9.00 3.26 -13.08
CA MET A 44 -10.40 3.00 -12.74
C MET A 44 -10.55 2.17 -11.45
N ILE A 45 -9.72 1.14 -11.25
CA ILE A 45 -9.70 0.35 -10.02
C ILE A 45 -9.33 1.25 -8.83
N GLN A 46 -8.29 2.06 -8.96
CA GLN A 46 -7.87 2.98 -7.90
C GLN A 46 -8.97 3.97 -7.52
N GLU A 47 -9.67 4.52 -8.51
CA GLU A 47 -10.78 5.45 -8.28
C GLU A 47 -11.90 4.78 -7.48
N ARG A 48 -12.31 3.57 -7.87
CA ARG A 48 -13.33 2.79 -7.15
C ARG A 48 -12.92 2.49 -5.71
N VAL A 49 -11.65 2.12 -5.48
CA VAL A 49 -11.12 1.90 -4.13
C VAL A 49 -11.18 3.18 -3.30
N LYS A 50 -10.74 4.31 -3.85
CA LYS A 50 -10.80 5.61 -3.17
C LYS A 50 -12.24 6.00 -2.81
N ALA A 51 -13.19 5.80 -3.73
CA ALA A 51 -14.61 6.03 -3.47
C ALA A 51 -15.15 5.13 -2.35
N GLY A 52 -14.80 3.85 -2.35
CA GLY A 52 -15.16 2.90 -1.30
C GLY A 52 -14.60 3.29 0.07
N LEU A 53 -13.33 3.69 0.14
CA LEU A 53 -12.69 4.17 1.37
C LEU A 53 -13.34 5.47 1.87
N ALA A 54 -13.68 6.40 0.97
CA ALA A 54 -14.38 7.63 1.33
C ALA A 54 -15.75 7.36 1.93
N ARG A 55 -16.51 6.40 1.37
CA ARG A 55 -17.79 5.95 1.93
C ARG A 55 -17.60 5.33 3.33
N ALA A 56 -16.65 4.42 3.50
CA ALA A 56 -16.38 3.79 4.79
C ALA A 56 -16.01 4.82 5.88
N ARG A 57 -15.23 5.86 5.53
CA ARG A 57 -14.93 6.97 6.44
C ARG A 57 -16.18 7.77 6.82
N LYS A 58 -17.07 8.05 5.87
CA LYS A 58 -18.35 8.75 6.13
C LYS A 58 -19.28 7.94 7.05
N GLU A 59 -19.24 6.60 6.96
CA GLU A 59 -19.94 5.69 7.86
C GLU A 59 -19.28 5.57 9.25
N GLY A 60 -18.19 6.30 9.52
CA GLY A 60 -17.50 6.27 10.82
C GLY A 60 -16.58 5.06 11.02
N LYS A 61 -16.33 4.25 10.00
CA LYS A 61 -15.39 3.11 10.12
C LYS A 61 -13.96 3.62 10.30
N THR A 62 -13.28 3.14 11.33
CA THR A 62 -11.85 3.40 11.53
C THR A 62 -11.05 2.54 10.54
N LEU A 63 -10.34 3.19 9.62
CA LEU A 63 -9.49 2.53 8.63
C LEU A 63 -8.03 2.52 9.08
N GLY A 64 -7.27 1.52 8.63
CA GLY A 64 -5.85 1.37 8.94
C GLY A 64 -5.58 0.46 10.13
N ARG A 65 -4.33 0.46 10.62
CA ARG A 65 -3.90 -0.40 11.73
C ARG A 65 -4.62 0.02 13.02
N PRO A 66 -5.29 -0.91 13.73
CA PRO A 66 -5.88 -0.61 15.03
C PRO A 66 -4.84 -0.05 16.01
N LYS A 67 -5.24 0.95 16.79
CA LYS A 67 -4.44 1.43 17.93
C LYS A 67 -4.45 0.37 19.04
N VAL A 68 -3.50 0.47 19.97
CA VAL A 68 -3.59 -0.29 21.22
C VAL A 68 -4.87 0.08 21.96
N SER A 69 -5.42 -0.86 22.72
CA SER A 69 -6.68 -0.63 23.42
C SER A 69 -6.56 0.51 24.43
N PRO A 70 -7.64 1.24 24.72
CA PRO A 70 -7.64 2.31 25.73
C PRO A 70 -7.16 1.85 27.10
N GLU A 71 -7.44 0.59 27.48
CA GLU A 71 -6.96 -0.02 28.72
C GLU A 71 -5.44 -0.13 28.78
N VAL A 72 -4.80 -0.50 27.65
CA VAL A 72 -3.35 -0.58 27.56
C VAL A 72 -2.75 0.82 27.56
N GLU A 73 -3.39 1.80 26.92
CA GLU A 73 -2.95 3.21 26.99
C GLU A 73 -3.02 3.75 28.42
N ALA A 74 -4.08 3.44 29.18
CA ALA A 74 -4.20 3.79 30.59
C ALA A 74 -3.09 3.16 31.44
N LYS A 75 -2.85 1.85 31.29
CA LYS A 75 -1.76 1.14 31.98
C LYS A 75 -0.39 1.73 31.68
N ILE A 76 -0.14 2.16 30.44
CA ILE A 76 1.10 2.84 30.05
C ILE A 76 1.25 4.17 30.82
N ARG A 77 0.20 5.00 30.86
CA ARG A 77 0.22 6.30 31.54
C ARG A 77 0.40 6.14 33.06
N ASP A 78 -0.26 5.16 33.66
CA ASP A 78 -0.17 4.90 35.10
C ASP A 78 1.22 4.36 35.49
N ALA A 79 1.76 3.41 34.72
CA ALA A 79 3.12 2.92 34.94
C ALA A 79 4.16 4.05 34.78
N ARG A 80 3.90 5.03 33.91
CA ARG A 80 4.76 6.21 33.78
C ARG A 80 4.65 7.13 34.98
N LYS A 81 3.46 7.38 35.51
CA LYS A 81 3.25 8.16 36.75
C LYS A 81 3.94 7.53 37.96
N GLN A 82 4.01 6.20 38.00
CA GLN A 82 4.77 5.44 39.00
C GLN A 82 6.29 5.50 38.81
N GLY A 83 6.80 6.25 37.82
CA GLY A 83 8.22 6.45 37.59
C GLY A 83 8.90 5.35 36.77
N HIS A 84 8.16 4.40 36.19
CA HIS A 84 8.79 3.37 35.37
C HIS A 84 9.36 3.94 34.06
N GLY A 85 10.54 3.41 33.68
CA GLY A 85 11.18 3.71 32.41
C GLY A 85 10.46 3.07 31.23
N MET A 86 10.51 3.72 30.07
CA MET A 86 9.73 3.34 28.88
C MET A 86 10.03 1.92 28.37
N LEU A 87 11.30 1.49 28.45
CA LEU A 87 11.72 0.13 28.11
C LEU A 87 11.11 -0.92 29.05
N LYS A 88 11.01 -0.60 30.35
CA LYS A 88 10.39 -1.48 31.34
C LYS A 88 8.90 -1.61 31.07
N ILE A 89 8.20 -0.50 30.83
CA ILE A 89 6.77 -0.47 30.48
C ILE A 89 6.49 -1.30 29.22
N SER A 90 7.30 -1.12 28.17
CA SER A 90 7.19 -1.89 26.92
C SER A 90 7.28 -3.40 27.15
N ARG A 91 8.29 -3.86 27.91
CA ARG A 91 8.46 -5.29 28.23
C ARG A 91 7.34 -5.84 29.11
N THR A 92 6.93 -5.09 30.13
CA THR A 92 5.88 -5.53 31.08
C THR A 92 4.50 -5.63 30.40
N LEU A 93 4.17 -4.69 29.51
CA LEU A 93 2.86 -4.64 28.85
C LEU A 93 2.84 -5.30 27.47
N GLY A 94 3.97 -5.86 27.00
CA GLY A 94 4.06 -6.54 25.71
C GLY A 94 3.83 -5.62 24.49
N VAL A 95 4.04 -4.32 24.64
CA VAL A 95 3.84 -3.32 23.56
C VAL A 95 5.18 -2.79 23.07
N GLY A 96 5.28 -2.44 21.79
CA GLY A 96 6.50 -1.83 21.25
C GLY A 96 6.85 -0.50 21.91
N VAL A 97 8.14 -0.20 22.07
CA VAL A 97 8.62 1.05 22.71
C VAL A 97 8.08 2.30 22.01
N SER A 98 7.96 2.26 20.67
CA SER A 98 7.37 3.34 19.87
C SER A 98 5.89 3.58 20.20
N THR A 99 5.15 2.55 20.61
CA THR A 99 3.77 2.69 21.07
C THR A 99 3.72 3.37 22.43
N VAL A 100 4.61 3.00 23.35
CA VAL A 100 4.75 3.69 24.66
C VAL A 100 5.09 5.16 24.46
N GLN A 101 6.05 5.47 23.58
CA GLN A 101 6.41 6.85 23.22
C GLN A 101 5.22 7.63 22.67
N ARG A 102 4.52 7.08 21.67
CA ARG A 102 3.35 7.72 21.05
C ARG A 102 2.24 8.00 22.06
N VAL A 103 1.97 7.06 22.97
CA VAL A 103 0.92 7.22 23.99
C VAL A 103 1.29 8.29 25.02
N LEU A 104 2.57 8.44 25.37
CA LEU A 104 3.02 9.44 26.32
C LEU A 104 3.22 10.84 25.71
N ALA A 105 3.45 10.92 24.40
CA ALA A 105 3.54 12.18 23.66
C ALA A 105 2.18 12.78 23.27
N ALA A 106 1.11 11.98 23.34
CA ALA A 106 -0.28 12.37 23.09
C ALA A 106 -0.98 12.77 24.39
#